data_AF-A0A6J4KMR5-F1
#
_entry.id   AF-A0A6J4KMR5-F1
#
_cell.length_a   1.000
_cell.length_b   1.000
_cell.length_c   1.000
_cell.angle_alpha   90.00
_cell.angle_beta   90.00
_cell.angle_gamma   90.00
#
_symmetry.space_group_name_H-M   'P 1'
#
loop_
_entity.id
_entity.type
_entity.pdbx_description
1 polymer ?
#
loop_
_entity_poly.entity_id
_entity_poly.type
_entity_poly.pdbx_seq_one_letter_code
_entity_poly.pdbx_strand_id
1 'polypeptide(L)' 'MGFDPAAPSERNGLRNLKKRAESLHGTLSIDSAPGAGTTVRLEFPVPPPRKGY' A
#
# COMPACT_ATOMS: atom_id res chain seq x y z
N MET A 1 18.13 4.87 -11.19
CA MET A 1 16.77 4.35 -11.41
C MET A 1 15.79 5.35 -10.81
N GLY A 2 15.05 6.06 -11.65
CA GLY A 2 14.10 7.11 -11.26
C GLY A 2 12.69 6.78 -11.74
N PHE A 3 11.70 7.46 -11.17
CA PHE A 3 10.30 7.35 -11.56
C PHE A 3 10.05 8.25 -12.79
N ASP A 4 9.62 7.65 -13.90
CA ASP A 4 9.13 8.39 -15.07
C ASP A 4 7.59 8.39 -15.04
N PRO A 5 6.94 9.54 -14.79
CA PRO A 5 5.48 9.64 -14.76
C PRO A 5 4.83 9.48 -16.15
N ALA A 6 5.60 9.63 -17.24
CA ALA A 6 5.11 9.49 -18.61
C ALA A 6 5.27 8.06 -19.15
N ALA A 7 6.07 7.21 -18.49
CA ALA A 7 6.19 5.81 -18.85
C ALA A 7 4.84 5.09 -18.63
N PRO A 8 4.45 4.15 -19.51
CA PRO A 8 3.25 3.35 -19.31
C PRO A 8 3.34 2.62 -17.96
N SER A 9 2.52 3.02 -17.00
CA SER A 9 2.45 2.29 -15.75
C SER A 9 1.66 1.01 -16.01
N GLU A 10 2.33 -0.14 -16.01
CA GLU A 10 1.62 -1.37 -15.67
C GLU A 10 0.91 -1.11 -14.33
N ARG A 11 -0.37 -1.51 -14.19
CA ARG A 11 -1.21 -1.29 -12.98
C ARG A 11 -0.71 -2.11 -11.77
N ASN A 12 0.60 -2.24 -11.64
CA ASN A 12 1.35 -2.97 -10.64
C ASN A 12 1.35 -2.27 -9.28
N GLY A 13 1.02 -0.99 -9.18
CA GLY A 13 1.06 -0.26 -7.91
C GLY A 13 0.27 -0.96 -6.80
N LEU A 14 -1.02 -1.24 -7.05
CA LEU A 14 -1.89 -1.92 -6.10
C LEU A 14 -1.52 -3.40 -5.92
N ARG A 15 -1.09 -4.08 -6.98
CA ARG A 15 -0.60 -5.47 -6.90
C ARG A 15 0.64 -5.59 -6.02
N ASN A 16 1.58 -4.67 -6.17
CA ASN A 16 2.79 -4.61 -5.37
C ASN A 16 2.46 -4.24 -3.93
N LEU A 17 1.52 -3.32 -3.71
CA LEU A 17 1.04 -2.98 -2.37
C LEU A 17 0.40 -4.19 -1.67
N LYS A 18 -0.42 -4.97 -2.39
CA LYS A 18 -1.02 -6.21 -1.87
C LYS A 18 0.05 -7.21 -1.44
N LYS A 19 1.02 -7.50 -2.33
CA LYS A 19 2.14 -8.40 -2.03
C LYS A 19 2.96 -7.95 -0.81
N ARG A 20 3.19 -6.64 -0.68
CA ARG A 20 3.91 -6.07 0.46
C ARG A 20 3.11 -6.19 1.76
N ALA A 21 1.81 -5.94 1.70
CA ALA A 21 0.91 -6.16 2.84
C ALA A 21 0.99 -7.61 3.31
N GLU A 22 0.83 -8.57 2.38
CA GLU A 22 0.91 -10.01 2.68
C GLU A 22 2.26 -10.41 3.27
N SER A 23 3.37 -9.90 2.71
CA SER A 23 4.73 -10.13 3.22
C SER A 23 4.96 -9.59 4.62
N LEU A 24 4.17 -8.61 5.07
CA LEU A 24 4.24 -8.02 6.40
C LEU A 24 3.16 -8.57 7.33
N HIS A 25 2.49 -9.68 6.96
CA HIS A 25 1.35 -10.24 7.69
C HIS A 25 0.21 -9.22 7.87
N GLY A 26 0.06 -8.33 6.89
CA GLY A 26 -0.93 -7.27 6.86
C GLY A 26 -2.02 -7.47 5.80
N THR A 27 -2.91 -6.49 5.74
CA THR A 27 -4.08 -6.47 4.86
C THR A 27 -4.13 -5.17 4.06
N LEU A 28 -4.70 -5.26 2.86
CA LEU A 28 -4.98 -4.13 1.97
C LEU A 28 -6.47 -4.13 1.66
N SER A 29 -7.15 -3.00 1.92
CA SER A 29 -8.53 -2.76 1.47
C SER A 29 -8.60 -1.49 0.63
N ILE A 30 -9.47 -1.53 -0.38
CA ILE A 30 -9.66 -0.43 -1.33
C ILE A 30 -11.16 -0.18 -1.44
N ASP A 31 -11.55 1.07 -1.21
CA ASP A 31 -12.92 1.55 -1.36
C ASP A 31 -12.91 2.66 -2.41
N SER A 32 -13.72 2.51 -3.45
CA SER A 32 -13.76 3.45 -4.58
C SER A 32 -15.15 3.49 -5.17
N ALA A 33 -15.66 4.70 -5.38
CA ALA A 33 -16.94 4.92 -6.04
C ALA A 33 -16.89 6.18 -6.93
N PRO A 34 -17.59 6.19 -8.08
CA PRO A 34 -17.66 7.37 -8.93
C PRO A 34 -18.11 8.61 -8.15
N GLY A 35 -17.37 9.71 -8.28
CA GLY A 35 -17.67 10.98 -7.57
C GLY A 35 -17.30 11.00 -6.09
N ALA A 36 -17.01 9.86 -5.45
CA ALA A 36 -16.61 9.79 -4.04
C ALA A 36 -15.08 9.73 -3.84
N GLY A 37 -14.32 9.54 -4.93
CA GLY A 37 -12.87 9.37 -4.87
C GLY A 37 -12.47 7.93 -4.56
N THR A 38 -11.29 7.75 -3.98
CA THR A 38 -10.73 6.42 -3.67
C THR A 38 -9.98 6.47 -2.35
N THR A 39 -10.28 5.51 -1.48
CA THR A 39 -9.59 5.29 -0.21
C THR A 39 -8.83 3.97 -0.26
N VAL A 40 -7.56 4.00 0.10
CA VAL A 40 -6.71 2.81 0.22
C VAL A 40 -6.28 2.69 1.69
N ARG A 41 -6.58 1.55 2.33
CA ARG A 41 -6.15 1.26 3.71
C ARG A 41 -5.19 0.09 3.72
N LEU A 42 -4.07 0.29 4.41
CA LEU A 42 -3.03 -0.70 4.61
C LEU A 42 -2.84 -0.89 6.12
N GLU A 43 -2.97 -2.12 6.60
CA GLU A 43 -2.85 -2.45 8.01
C GLU A 43 -1.85 -3.60 8.16
N PHE A 44 -0.95 -3.51 9.13
CA PHE A 44 0.00 -4.58 9.43
C PHE A 44 0.46 -4.48 10.88
N PRO A 45 0.89 -5.59 11.50
CA PRO A 45 1.46 -5.57 12.84
C PRO A 45 2.74 -4.73 12.88
N VAL A 46 2.87 -3.90 13.92
CA VAL A 46 4.12 -3.22 14.25
C VAL A 46 4.68 -3.78 15.56
N PRO A 47 6.01 -3.97 15.67
CA PRO A 47 6.60 -4.37 16.93
C PRO A 47 6.32 -3.30 18.01
N PRO A 48 6.29 -3.71 19.29
CA PRO A 48 6.13 -2.75 20.37
C PRO A 48 7.24 -1.69 20.30
N PRO A 49 6.94 -0.43 20.69
CA PRO A 49 7.95 0.62 20.70
C PRO A 49 9.14 0.20 21.56
N ARG A 50 10.36 0.45 21.07
CA ARG A 50 11.57 0.18 21.84
C ARG A 50 11.56 1.10 23.06
N LYS A 51 11.62 0.54 24.27
CA LYS A 51 11.86 1.33 25.49
C LYS A 51 13.26 1.95 25.40
N GLY A 52 13.35 3.28 25.51
CA GLY A 52 14.63 3.98 25.68
C GLY A 52 15.17 3.77 27.10
N TYR A 53 16.50 3.67 27.22
CA TYR A 53 17.24 3.72 28.49
C TYR A 53 17.37 5.16 28.94
#